data_AF-N0CZC5-F1
#
_entry.id   AF-N0CZC5-F1
#
_cell.length_a   1.000
_cell.length_b   1.000
_cell.length_c   1.000
_cell.angle_alpha   90.00
_cell.angle_beta   90.00
_cell.angle_gamma   90.00
#
_symmetry.space_group_name_H-M   'P 1'
#
loop_
_entity.id
_entity.type
_entity.pdbx_description
1 polymer ?
#
loop_
_entity_poly.entity_id
_entity_poly.type
_entity_poly.pdbx_seq_one_letter_code
_entity_poly.pdbx_strand_id
1 'polypeptide(L)'
;MNGDAEFCEFVFDMALPACLVESIKDRSWMELANSPRIEAVFGQAPVRPGFHSISGMTGMTKWWREELDEETLQCYFGTSEERATLGYMSRMKTVIIGNLGPDLPFVLDYRESPVDPSVAFLGEEGSWQRISENVCNLILALDPQRADS
;
A
#
# COMPACT_ATOMS: atom_id res chain seq x y z
N MET A 1 14.39 12.04 -31.02
CA MET A 1 13.36 12.37 -30.02
C MET A 1 12.69 11.06 -29.65
N ASN A 2 13.23 10.34 -28.67
CA ASN A 2 12.55 9.17 -28.13
C ASN A 2 11.69 9.68 -26.98
N GLY A 3 10.38 9.56 -27.13
CA GLY A 3 9.45 9.76 -26.04
C GLY A 3 9.60 8.58 -25.10
N ASP A 4 10.20 8.82 -23.94
CA ASP A 4 10.05 7.95 -22.78
C ASP A 4 8.57 7.98 -22.42
N ALA A 5 7.81 7.03 -22.96
CA ALA A 5 6.50 6.73 -22.41
C ALA A 5 6.77 6.20 -21.00
N GLU A 6 6.69 7.09 -20.00
CA GLU A 6 6.57 6.68 -18.61
C GLU A 6 5.43 5.67 -18.56
N PHE A 7 5.77 4.40 -18.34
CA PHE A 7 4.80 3.32 -18.20
C PHE A 7 4.07 3.54 -16.87
N CYS A 8 3.02 4.36 -16.91
CA CYS A 8 2.11 4.53 -15.80
C CYS A 8 1.23 3.28 -15.71
N GLU A 9 1.48 2.46 -14.70
CA GLU A 9 0.59 1.36 -14.32
C GLU A 9 -0.49 1.89 -13.39
N PHE A 10 -1.70 1.33 -13.47
CA PHE A 10 -2.86 1.81 -12.72
C PHE A 10 -3.57 0.68 -12.00
N VAL A 11 -4.18 1.01 -10.86
CA VAL A 11 -5.17 0.18 -10.17
C VAL A 11 -6.41 1.04 -9.96
N PHE A 12 -7.54 0.73 -10.61
CA PHE A 12 -8.80 1.50 -10.52
C PHE A 12 -8.60 3.02 -10.61
N ASP A 13 -8.01 3.48 -11.72
CA ASP A 13 -7.71 4.90 -12.02
C ASP A 13 -6.70 5.60 -11.10
N MET A 14 -6.07 4.87 -10.17
CA MET A 14 -4.97 5.40 -9.35
C MET A 14 -3.63 4.97 -9.94
N ALA A 15 -2.81 5.94 -10.32
CA ALA A 15 -1.49 5.72 -10.87
C ALA A 15 -0.54 5.17 -9.80
N LEU A 16 0.12 4.06 -10.09
CA LEU A 16 1.15 3.51 -9.21
C LEU A 16 2.42 4.35 -9.30
N PRO A 17 3.07 4.68 -8.17
CA PRO A 17 4.37 5.37 -8.20
C PRO A 17 5.40 4.61 -9.03
N ALA A 18 6.26 5.32 -9.76
CA ALA A 18 7.23 4.70 -10.67
C ALA A 18 8.21 3.74 -9.96
N CYS A 19 8.75 4.15 -8.80
CA CYS A 19 9.62 3.30 -7.97
C CYS A 19 8.90 2.00 -7.52
N LEU A 20 7.59 2.12 -7.27
CA LEU A 20 6.57 1.07 -7.24
C LEU A 20 6.75 0.03 -8.33
N VAL A 21 6.45 0.49 -9.53
CA VAL A 21 6.37 -0.32 -10.74
C VAL A 21 7.73 -0.94 -11.08
N GLU A 22 8.81 -0.18 -10.95
CA GLU A 22 10.18 -0.64 -11.23
C GLU A 22 10.61 -1.76 -10.27
N SER A 23 10.37 -1.58 -8.96
CA SER A 23 10.68 -2.61 -7.96
C SER A 23 9.81 -3.87 -8.08
N ILE A 24 8.63 -3.77 -8.68
CA ILE A 24 7.84 -4.95 -9.05
C ILE A 24 8.44 -5.67 -10.26
N LYS A 25 8.87 -4.91 -11.27
CA LYS A 25 9.47 -5.47 -12.51
C LYS A 25 10.76 -6.23 -12.23
N ASP A 26 11.61 -5.71 -11.34
CA ASP A 26 12.86 -6.36 -10.95
C ASP A 26 12.69 -7.39 -9.80
N ARG A 27 11.46 -7.59 -9.32
CA ARG A 27 11.04 -8.48 -8.21
C ARG A 27 11.51 -8.07 -6.82
N SER A 28 12.24 -6.98 -6.67
CA SER A 28 12.74 -6.54 -5.38
C SER A 28 11.64 -6.13 -4.40
N TRP A 29 10.50 -5.62 -4.88
CA TRP A 29 9.34 -5.32 -4.03
C TRP A 29 8.86 -6.58 -3.29
N MET A 30 8.89 -7.75 -3.93
CA MET A 30 8.50 -9.02 -3.29
C MET A 30 9.54 -9.45 -2.26
N GLU A 31 10.82 -9.21 -2.53
CA GLU A 31 11.92 -9.60 -1.65
C GLU A 31 11.90 -8.82 -0.34
N LEU A 32 11.35 -7.59 -0.32
CA LEU A 32 11.16 -6.80 0.90
C LEU A 32 10.28 -7.50 1.95
N ALA A 33 9.47 -8.51 1.57
CA ALA A 33 8.77 -9.36 2.52
C ALA A 33 9.71 -10.09 3.50
N ASN A 34 10.99 -10.26 3.13
CA ASN A 34 12.01 -10.87 3.98
C ASN A 34 12.87 -9.83 4.71
N SER A 35 12.54 -8.54 4.62
CA SER A 35 13.34 -7.49 5.26
C SER A 35 13.34 -7.65 6.78
N PRO A 36 14.53 -7.62 7.43
CA PRO A 36 14.62 -7.64 8.88
C PRO A 36 14.11 -6.34 9.52
N ARG A 37 13.74 -5.33 8.73
CA ARG A 37 13.28 -4.01 9.20
C ARG A 37 11.77 -3.87 9.26
N ILE A 38 11.00 -4.89 8.85
CA ILE A 38 9.53 -4.82 8.84
C ILE A 38 8.99 -4.39 10.22
N GLU A 39 9.42 -5.03 11.30
CA GLU A 39 8.94 -4.69 12.64
C GLU A 39 9.27 -3.24 13.04
N ALA A 40 10.47 -2.76 12.68
CA ALA A 40 10.88 -1.39 12.98
C ALA A 40 10.10 -0.34 12.19
N VAL A 41 9.69 -0.66 10.96
CA VAL A 41 8.96 0.25 10.06
C VAL A 41 7.46 0.25 10.34
N PHE A 42 6.89 -0.92 10.57
CA PHE A 42 5.45 -1.10 10.75
C PHE A 42 5.03 -1.08 12.23
N GLY A 43 5.99 -1.09 13.16
CA GLY A 43 5.72 -1.12 14.61
C GLY A 43 5.24 -2.47 15.14
N GLN A 44 5.19 -3.50 14.30
CA GLN A 44 4.75 -4.84 14.68
C GLN A 44 5.43 -5.93 13.85
N ALA A 45 5.66 -7.09 14.47
CA ALA A 45 6.27 -8.24 13.82
C ALA A 45 5.35 -8.81 12.72
N PRO A 46 5.90 -9.21 11.57
CA PRO A 46 5.10 -9.85 10.53
C PRO A 46 4.82 -11.33 10.87
N VAL A 47 3.62 -11.80 10.52
CA VAL A 47 3.24 -13.22 10.67
C VAL A 47 3.55 -13.98 9.37
N ARG A 48 3.10 -13.45 8.24
CA ARG A 48 3.33 -14.01 6.91
C ARG A 48 3.30 -12.86 5.89
N PRO A 49 4.38 -12.08 5.79
CA PRO A 49 4.37 -10.87 4.99
C PRO A 49 4.25 -11.22 3.50
N GLY A 50 3.42 -10.46 2.80
CA GLY A 50 3.19 -10.58 1.37
C GLY A 50 3.16 -9.19 0.74
N PHE A 51 4.11 -8.94 -0.16
CA PHE A 51 4.18 -7.71 -0.95
C PHE A 51 3.61 -8.04 -2.33
N HIS A 52 2.58 -7.31 -2.77
CA HIS A 52 1.77 -7.72 -3.91
C HIS A 52 2.38 -7.31 -5.25
N SER A 53 2.23 -8.16 -6.27
CA SER A 53 2.38 -7.75 -7.68
C SER A 53 1.21 -6.86 -8.10
N ILE A 54 1.30 -6.17 -9.24
CA ILE A 54 0.20 -5.32 -9.76
C ILE A 54 -1.12 -6.11 -9.89
N SER A 55 -1.05 -7.36 -10.37
CA SER A 55 -2.23 -8.24 -10.43
C SER A 55 -2.79 -8.56 -9.05
N GLY A 56 -1.93 -8.77 -8.05
CA GLY A 56 -2.33 -8.97 -6.66
C GLY A 56 -2.95 -7.72 -6.06
N MET A 57 -2.38 -6.55 -6.30
CA MET A 57 -2.93 -5.27 -5.88
C MET A 57 -4.33 -5.06 -6.45
N THR A 58 -4.50 -5.34 -7.74
CA THR A 58 -5.81 -5.23 -8.42
C THR A 58 -6.83 -6.18 -7.79
N GLY A 59 -6.47 -7.45 -7.61
CA GLY A 59 -7.37 -8.46 -7.03
C GLY A 59 -7.76 -8.14 -5.58
N MET A 60 -6.79 -7.80 -4.74
CA MET A 60 -7.03 -7.45 -3.34
C MET A 60 -7.83 -6.16 -3.21
N THR A 61 -7.46 -5.13 -3.98
CA THR A 61 -8.19 -3.86 -3.97
C THR A 61 -9.63 -4.06 -4.48
N LYS A 62 -9.86 -4.90 -5.48
CA LYS A 62 -11.21 -5.24 -5.94
C LYS A 62 -12.01 -5.93 -4.85
N TRP A 63 -11.46 -6.96 -4.24
CA TRP A 63 -12.14 -7.73 -3.19
C TRP A 63 -12.56 -6.81 -2.03
N TRP A 64 -11.67 -5.92 -1.59
CA TRP A 64 -11.97 -4.90 -0.58
C TRP A 64 -12.92 -3.80 -1.06
N ARG A 65 -13.05 -3.55 -2.36
CA ARG A 65 -13.95 -2.52 -2.88
C ARG A 65 -15.38 -3.02 -3.05
N GLU A 66 -15.53 -4.22 -3.57
CA GLU A 66 -16.77 -4.69 -4.19
C GLU A 66 -17.35 -5.95 -3.55
N GLU A 67 -16.51 -6.78 -2.93
CA GLU A 67 -16.90 -8.16 -2.55
C GLU A 67 -17.07 -8.33 -1.03
N LEU A 68 -16.49 -7.44 -0.22
CA LEU A 68 -16.76 -7.39 1.22
C LEU A 68 -18.15 -6.81 1.47
N ASP A 69 -18.87 -7.40 2.42
CA ASP A 69 -20.13 -6.85 2.89
C ASP A 69 -19.94 -5.50 3.59
N GLU A 70 -20.99 -4.69 3.60
CA GLU A 70 -20.94 -3.31 4.10
C GLU A 70 -20.60 -3.23 5.60
N GLU A 71 -21.01 -4.21 6.42
CA GLU A 71 -20.69 -4.26 7.85
C GLU A 71 -19.19 -4.47 8.04
N THR A 72 -18.62 -5.46 7.35
CA THR A 72 -17.18 -5.73 7.35
C THR A 72 -16.40 -4.53 6.82
N LEU A 73 -16.87 -3.87 5.75
CA LEU A 73 -16.22 -2.68 5.21
C LEU A 73 -16.18 -1.53 6.20
N GLN A 74 -17.23 -1.33 6.97
CA GLN A 74 -17.28 -0.29 8.00
C GLN A 74 -16.26 -0.53 9.11
N CYS A 75 -15.96 -1.79 9.44
CA CYS A 75 -14.90 -2.11 10.40
C CYS A 75 -13.51 -1.67 9.89
N TYR A 76 -13.24 -1.81 8.59
CA TYR A 76 -11.93 -1.49 8.04
C TYR A 76 -11.80 -0.04 7.59
N PHE A 77 -12.78 0.51 6.88
CA PHE A 77 -12.71 1.82 6.24
C PHE A 77 -13.58 2.88 6.90
N GLY A 78 -14.47 2.49 7.80
CA GLY A 78 -15.52 3.36 8.33
C GLY A 78 -16.70 3.51 7.37
N THR A 79 -17.56 4.48 7.68
CA THR A 79 -18.75 4.79 6.86
C THR A 79 -18.34 5.46 5.55
N SER A 80 -19.09 5.20 4.48
CA SER A 80 -18.83 5.63 3.09
C SER A 80 -18.76 7.14 2.79
N GLU A 81 -18.71 8.01 3.81
CA GLU A 81 -18.66 9.46 3.61
C GLU A 81 -17.26 9.97 3.21
N GLU A 82 -17.24 10.95 2.29
CA GLU A 82 -16.03 11.62 1.77
C GLU A 82 -15.21 12.38 2.83
N ARG A 83 -15.67 12.42 4.08
CA ARG A 83 -14.97 13.00 5.23
C ARG A 83 -14.70 11.91 6.27
N ALA A 84 -13.78 11.00 5.94
CA ALA A 84 -13.22 10.07 6.89
C ALA A 84 -12.68 10.84 8.10
N THR A 85 -13.29 10.64 9.28
CA THR A 85 -12.74 11.07 10.58
C THR A 85 -11.30 10.57 10.71
N LEU A 86 -10.44 11.28 11.45
CA LEU A 86 -9.07 10.82 11.74
C LEU A 86 -9.09 9.36 12.22
N GLY A 87 -8.43 8.47 11.47
CA GLY A 87 -8.41 7.02 11.71
C GLY A 87 -9.14 6.15 10.67
N TYR A 88 -10.02 6.74 9.85
CA TYR A 88 -10.72 6.04 8.77
C TYR A 88 -10.08 6.29 7.41
N MET A 89 -10.26 5.37 6.44
CA MET A 89 -9.70 5.47 5.09
C MET A 89 -10.78 5.36 4.02
N SER A 90 -10.58 6.04 2.89
CA SER A 90 -11.54 6.00 1.79
C SER A 90 -11.29 4.78 0.90
N ARG A 91 -12.25 3.84 0.88
CA ARG A 91 -12.26 2.67 -0.01
C ARG A 91 -11.95 3.01 -1.48
N MET A 92 -12.40 4.16 -1.96
CA MET A 92 -12.22 4.61 -3.35
C MET A 92 -10.87 5.27 -3.63
N LYS A 93 -10.13 5.67 -2.59
CA LYS A 93 -8.81 6.31 -2.69
C LYS A 93 -7.69 5.47 -2.06
N THR A 94 -7.88 4.16 -2.06
CA THR A 94 -6.94 3.20 -1.49
C THR A 94 -6.59 2.10 -2.48
N VAL A 95 -5.30 1.73 -2.52
CA VAL A 95 -4.77 0.53 -3.19
C VAL A 95 -4.08 -0.35 -2.17
N ILE A 96 -4.48 -1.62 -2.05
CA ILE A 96 -3.80 -2.59 -1.19
C ILE A 96 -2.51 -3.03 -1.89
N ILE A 97 -1.35 -2.77 -1.27
CA ILE A 97 -0.02 -3.07 -1.84
C ILE A 97 0.72 -4.20 -1.14
N GLY A 98 0.23 -4.64 0.02
CA GLY A 98 0.68 -5.83 0.70
C GLY A 98 -0.05 -6.07 2.02
N ASN A 99 0.39 -7.09 2.73
CA ASN A 99 -0.06 -7.43 4.07
C ASN A 99 1.10 -8.00 4.90
N LEU A 100 1.08 -7.80 6.22
CA LEU A 100 2.04 -8.43 7.15
C LEU A 100 1.53 -9.76 7.73
N GLY A 101 0.25 -10.05 7.51
CA GLY A 101 -0.45 -11.22 8.01
C GLY A 101 -1.95 -11.10 7.75
N PRO A 102 -2.76 -12.06 8.22
CA PRO A 102 -4.22 -11.96 8.17
C PRO A 102 -4.68 -10.65 8.81
N ASP A 103 -5.53 -9.91 8.12
CA ASP A 103 -6.10 -8.63 8.61
C ASP A 103 -5.08 -7.52 8.92
N LEU A 104 -3.86 -7.63 8.39
CA LEU A 104 -2.79 -6.64 8.56
C LEU A 104 -2.37 -6.03 7.21
N PRO A 105 -3.27 -5.38 6.45
CA PRO A 105 -2.95 -4.79 5.16
C PRO A 105 -2.18 -3.47 5.29
N PHE A 106 -1.35 -3.18 4.29
CA PHE A 106 -0.83 -1.84 4.04
C PHE A 106 -1.10 -1.39 2.62
N VAL A 107 -1.20 -0.07 2.46
CA VAL A 107 -1.85 0.53 1.30
C VAL A 107 -1.12 1.76 0.79
N LEU A 108 -1.40 2.13 -0.45
CA LEU A 108 -1.27 3.51 -0.92
C LEU A 108 -2.56 4.26 -0.61
N ASP A 109 -2.44 5.41 0.04
CA ASP A 109 -3.53 6.33 0.38
C ASP A 109 -3.45 7.60 -0.48
N TYR A 110 -4.40 7.73 -1.41
CA TYR A 110 -4.51 8.80 -2.40
C TYR A 110 -5.41 9.95 -1.93
N ARG A 111 -5.85 9.98 -0.67
CA ARG A 111 -6.75 11.04 -0.17
C ARG A 111 -6.13 12.43 -0.28
N GLU A 112 -4.85 12.55 0.01
CA GLU A 112 -4.13 13.83 0.01
C GLU A 112 -3.45 14.12 -1.33
N SER A 113 -2.99 13.10 -2.05
CA SER A 113 -2.24 13.27 -3.30
C SER A 113 -2.56 12.16 -4.31
N PRO A 114 -2.97 12.50 -5.54
CA PRO A 114 -3.21 11.52 -6.60
C PRO A 114 -1.92 11.04 -7.30
N VAL A 115 -0.79 11.73 -7.08
CA VAL A 115 0.49 11.47 -7.78
C VAL A 115 1.61 11.00 -6.85
N ASP A 116 1.52 11.32 -5.56
CA ASP A 116 2.49 10.91 -4.54
C ASP A 116 1.73 10.45 -3.28
N PRO A 117 1.05 9.28 -3.35
CA PRO A 117 0.24 8.78 -2.25
C PRO A 117 1.11 8.34 -1.08
N SER A 118 0.65 8.63 0.13
CA SER A 118 1.30 8.14 1.34
C SER A 118 1.06 6.65 1.55
N VAL A 119 1.87 6.02 2.41
CA VAL A 119 1.66 4.63 2.82
C VAL A 119 0.99 4.61 4.19
N ALA A 120 -0.14 3.90 4.26
CA ALA A 120 -0.84 3.64 5.51
C ALA A 120 -0.89 2.13 5.81
N PHE A 121 -0.96 1.80 7.09
CA PHE A 121 -0.99 0.43 7.59
C PHE A 121 -2.11 0.28 8.62
N LEU A 122 -2.84 -0.84 8.54
CA LEU A 122 -3.80 -1.25 9.55
C LEU A 122 -3.15 -2.34 10.40
N GLY A 123 -2.68 -1.94 11.59
CA GLY A 123 -2.10 -2.84 12.57
C GLY A 123 -3.13 -3.47 13.51
N GLU A 124 -2.65 -4.28 14.45
CA GLU A 124 -3.49 -4.95 15.46
C GLU A 124 -4.27 -3.98 16.36
N GLU A 125 -3.84 -2.72 16.45
CA GLU A 125 -4.55 -1.66 17.18
C GLU A 125 -5.90 -1.27 16.53
N GLY A 126 -6.19 -1.75 15.32
CA GLY A 126 -7.47 -1.57 14.66
C GLY A 126 -7.71 -0.16 14.11
N SER A 127 -6.65 0.63 13.91
CA SER A 127 -6.73 1.95 13.29
C SER A 127 -5.67 2.12 12.20
N TRP A 128 -6.01 2.87 11.15
CA TRP A 128 -5.06 3.18 10.08
C TRP A 128 -4.04 4.20 10.54
N GLN A 129 -2.76 3.88 10.35
CA GLN A 129 -1.64 4.74 10.68
C GLN A 129 -0.81 5.01 9.43
N ARG A 130 -0.46 6.28 9.18
CA ARG A 130 0.53 6.63 8.16
C ARG A 130 1.90 6.16 8.65
N ILE A 131 2.54 5.28 7.87
CA ILE A 131 3.87 4.73 8.18
C ILE A 131 4.96 5.30 7.28
N SER A 132 4.60 5.90 6.15
CA SER A 132 5.54 6.55 5.26
C SER A 132 4.87 7.66 4.44
N GLU A 133 5.63 8.70 4.14
CA GLU A 133 5.17 9.81 3.29
C GLU A 133 4.91 9.37 1.85
N ASN A 134 5.64 8.36 1.36
CA ASN A 134 5.39 7.73 0.05
C ASN A 134 6.06 6.35 -0.02
N VAL A 135 5.76 5.59 -1.07
CA VAL A 135 6.25 4.21 -1.21
C VAL A 135 7.76 4.14 -1.50
N CYS A 136 8.36 5.16 -2.10
CA CYS A 136 9.80 5.16 -2.32
C CYS A 136 10.55 5.27 -0.98
N ASN A 137 10.07 6.12 -0.07
CA ASN A 137 10.57 6.22 1.30
C ASN A 137 10.39 4.91 2.08
N LEU A 138 9.25 4.22 1.90
CA LEU A 138 9.03 2.89 2.48
C LEU A 138 10.08 1.87 1.98
N ILE A 139 10.32 1.82 0.67
CA ILE A 139 11.31 0.91 0.06
C ILE A 139 12.68 1.16 0.68
N LEU A 140 13.11 2.42 0.78
CA LEU A 140 14.39 2.79 1.40
C LEU A 140 14.45 2.44 2.90
N ALA A 141 13.34 2.59 3.62
CA ALA A 141 13.28 2.23 5.04
C ALA A 141 13.41 0.71 5.25
N LEU A 142 12.85 -0.09 4.34
CA LEU A 142 12.91 -1.55 4.39
C LEU A 142 14.22 -2.12 3.84
N ASP A 143 14.86 -1.43 2.89
CA ASP A 143 16.15 -1.79 2.32
C ASP A 143 17.05 -0.56 2.13
N PRO A 144 17.75 -0.12 3.19
CA PRO A 144 18.61 1.06 3.13
C PRO A 144 19.80 0.93 2.19
N GLN A 145 20.19 -0.29 1.80
CA GLN A 145 21.32 -0.49 0.88
C GLN A 145 21.01 0.03 -0.53
N ARG A 146 19.73 0.24 -0.86
CA ARG A 146 19.29 0.91 -2.09
C ARG A 146 19.59 2.41 -2.13
N ALA A 147 19.87 3.04 -1.00
CA ALA A 147 20.23 4.45 -0.96
C ALA A 147 21.65 4.71 -1.51
N ASP A 148 22.51 3.68 -1.51
CA ASP A 148 23.93 3.78 -1.86
C ASP A 148 24.24 3.24 -3.29
N SER A 149 23.22 2.86 -4.07
CA SER A 149 23.34 2.28 -5.42
C SER A 149 23.15 3.30 -6.55
#